data_AF-A0A1F5F748-F1
#
_entry.id   AF-A0A1F5F748-F1
#
_cell.length_a   1.000
_cell.length_b   1.000
_cell.length_c   1.000
_cell.angle_alpha   90.00
_cell.angle_beta   90.00
_cell.angle_gamma   90.00
#
_symmetry.space_group_name_H-M   'P 1'
#
loop_
_entity.id
_entity.type
_entity.pdbx_description
1 polymer ?
#
loop_
_entity_poly.entity_id
_entity_poly.type
_entity_poly.pdbx_seq_one_letter_code
_entity_poly.pdbx_strand_id
1 'polypeptide(L)' 'RSGEPFEDGVWYRVPEDRYLMLGDNRTRSADSRYWGFLAKDDIKGKAFVIYMSFAGPEGENEQMNLDLMDIPFYVTHLRL' A
#
# COMPACT_ATOMS: atom_id res chain seq x y z
N ARG A 1 -9.12 16.26 -8.68
CA ARG A 1 -7.87 16.55 -7.93
C ARG A 1 -8.28 16.76 -6.50
N SER A 2 -7.83 15.90 -5.58
CA SER A 2 -8.23 15.89 -4.17
C SER A 2 -7.80 17.21 -3.49
N GLY A 3 -8.63 17.64 -2.54
CA GLY A 3 -8.79 19.04 -2.12
C GLY A 3 -7.72 19.58 -1.17
N GLU A 4 -8.03 20.76 -0.62
CA GLU A 4 -7.20 21.49 0.34
C GLU A 4 -6.78 20.60 1.54
N PRO A 5 -5.59 20.81 2.12
CA PRO A 5 -5.14 20.12 3.33
C PRO A 5 -6.12 20.29 4.50
N PHE A 6 -6.08 19.35 5.45
CA PHE A 6 -6.86 19.50 6.68
C PHE A 6 -6.29 20.62 7.55
N GLU A 7 -7.18 21.42 8.14
CA GLU A 7 -6.79 22.45 9.11
C GLU A 7 -6.46 21.83 10.47
N ASP A 8 -5.42 22.37 11.12
CA ASP A 8 -4.97 21.91 12.43
C ASP A 8 -6.03 22.18 13.51
N GLY A 9 -6.28 21.17 14.35
CA GLY A 9 -7.21 21.26 15.48
C GLY A 9 -8.70 21.13 15.11
N VAL A 10 -9.02 20.86 13.85
CA VAL A 10 -10.39 20.67 13.37
C VAL A 10 -10.72 19.18 13.23
N TRP A 11 -11.94 18.81 13.62
CA TRP A 11 -12.45 17.46 13.43
C TRP A 11 -13.13 17.32 12.07
N TYR A 12 -12.76 16.29 11.31
CA TYR A 12 -13.36 15.98 10.03
C TYR A 12 -14.15 14.67 10.09
N ARG A 13 -15.35 14.67 9.51
CA ARG A 13 -16.09 13.46 9.21
C ARG A 13 -15.76 13.03 7.78
N VAL A 14 -15.41 11.76 7.59
CA VAL A 14 -15.16 11.19 6.25
C VAL A 14 -16.49 11.20 5.46
N PRO A 15 -16.56 11.82 4.27
CA PRO A 15 -17.75 11.80 3.44
C PRO A 15 -18.07 10.41 2.88
N GLU A 16 -19.29 10.22 2.40
CA GLU A 16 -19.67 9.02 1.64
C GLU A 16 -18.81 8.85 0.38
N ASP A 17 -18.57 7.59 0.00
CA ASP A 17 -17.72 7.18 -1.14
C ASP A 17 -16.31 7.79 -1.16
N ARG A 18 -15.81 8.15 0.01
CA ARG A 18 -14.44 8.65 0.20
C ARG A 18 -13.73 7.93 1.32
N TYR A 19 -12.39 8.01 1.28
CA TYR A 19 -11.52 7.38 2.26
C TYR A 19 -10.46 8.34 2.76
N LEU A 20 -10.17 8.24 4.05
CA LEU A 20 -8.98 8.83 4.67
C LEU A 20 -7.84 7.81 4.55
N MET A 21 -6.75 8.19 3.88
CA MET A 21 -5.58 7.36 3.68
C MET A 21 -4.42 7.90 4.51
N LEU A 22 -3.78 7.04 5.30
CA LEU A 22 -2.62 7.37 6.12
C LEU A 22 -1.51 6.36 5.86
N GLY A 23 -0.30 6.85 5.63
CA GLY A 23 0.88 6.00 5.61
C GLY A 23 1.21 5.49 7.00
N ASP A 24 1.88 4.35 7.06
CA ASP A 24 2.50 3.82 8.27
C ASP A 24 3.69 4.69 8.72
N ASN A 25 4.54 5.10 7.78
CA ASN A 25 5.67 5.99 8.01
C ASN A 25 5.22 7.46 8.11
N ARG A 26 4.61 7.81 9.24
CA ARG A 26 3.86 9.07 9.43
C ARG A 26 4.64 10.34 9.14
N THR A 27 5.93 10.39 9.45
CA THR A 27 6.78 11.57 9.23
C THR A 27 7.26 11.69 7.77
N ARG A 28 7.17 10.60 6.99
CA ARG A 28 7.66 10.55 5.61
C ARG A 28 6.58 10.14 4.59
N SER A 29 5.31 10.28 4.96
CA SER A 29 4.20 9.95 4.07
C SER A 29 3.48 11.22 3.62
N ALA A 30 3.41 11.43 2.31
CA ALA A 30 2.52 12.41 1.70
C ALA A 30 1.14 11.78 1.49
N ASP A 31 0.36 11.72 2.56
CA ASP A 31 -0.97 11.08 2.60
C ASP A 31 -2.12 12.10 2.75
N SER A 32 -3.34 11.65 3.07
CA SER A 32 -4.54 12.49 3.08
C SER A 32 -4.44 13.74 3.97
N ARG A 33 -3.48 13.81 4.90
CA ARG A 33 -3.18 15.04 5.65
C ARG A 33 -2.82 16.22 4.74
N TYR A 34 -2.18 15.94 3.61
CA TYR A 34 -1.69 16.96 2.68
C TYR A 34 -2.58 17.15 1.46
N TRP A 35 -3.30 16.11 1.02
CA TRP A 35 -4.08 16.14 -0.23
C TRP A 35 -5.57 15.82 -0.06
N GLY A 36 -6.07 15.69 1.17
CA GLY A 36 -7.49 15.47 1.48
C GLY A 36 -7.96 14.02 1.27
N PHE A 37 -9.27 13.82 1.15
CA PHE A 37 -9.86 12.48 0.99
C PHE A 37 -9.70 11.89 -0.42
N LEU A 38 -9.49 10.57 -0.49
CA LEU A 38 -9.46 9.81 -1.74
C LEU A 38 -10.88 9.40 -2.17
N ALA A 39 -11.21 9.51 -3.46
CA ALA A 39 -12.46 8.97 -3.98
C ALA A 39 -12.39 7.44 -4.07
N LYS A 40 -13.50 6.75 -3.78
CA LYS A 40 -13.60 5.28 -3.88
C LYS A 40 -13.19 4.72 -5.24
N ASP A 41 -13.54 5.41 -6.32
CA ASP A 41 -13.27 4.98 -7.70
C ASP A 41 -11.78 5.05 -8.08
N ASP A 42 -10.98 5.80 -7.31
CA ASP A 42 -9.54 5.88 -7.50
C ASP A 42 -8.81 4.67 -6.88
N ILE A 43 -9.48 3.86 -6.03
CA ILE A 43 -8.91 2.67 -5.40
C ILE A 43 -8.88 1.51 -6.41
N LYS A 44 -7.69 0.95 -6.65
CA LYS A 44 -7.51 -0.18 -7.58
C LYS A 44 -7.64 -1.56 -6.92
N GLY A 45 -7.32 -1.68 -5.64
CA GLY A 45 -7.38 -2.96 -4.92
C GLY A 45 -6.75 -2.90 -3.54
N LYS A 46 -6.68 -4.07 -2.88
CA LYS A 46 -6.02 -4.25 -1.58
C LYS A 46 -4.67 -4.93 -1.79
N ALA A 47 -3.62 -4.42 -1.17
CA ALA A 47 -2.35 -5.15 -1.07
C ALA A 47 -2.55 -6.31 -0.08
N PHE A 48 -2.31 -7.55 -0.52
CA PHE A 48 -2.60 -8.75 0.30
C PHE A 48 -1.40 -9.68 0.49
N VAL A 49 -0.38 -9.63 -0.38
CA VAL A 49 0.85 -10.44 -0.29
C VAL A 49 2.06 -9.62 -0.75
N ILE A 50 3.17 -9.76 -0.05
CA ILE A 50 4.50 -9.36 -0.53
C ILE A 50 5.10 -10.60 -1.20
N TYR A 51 5.26 -10.56 -2.53
CA TYR A 51 5.75 -11.70 -3.31
C TYR A 51 7.29 -11.74 -3.41
N MET A 52 7.95 -10.58 -3.45
CA MET A 52 9.41 -10.44 -3.49
C MET A 52 9.84 -9.16 -2.76
N SER A 53 11.03 -9.19 -2.15
CA SER A 53 11.69 -8.04 -1.53
C SER A 53 13.18 -8.09 -1.85
N PHE A 54 13.74 -7.00 -2.39
CA PHE A 54 15.16 -6.88 -2.70
C PHE A 54 15.79 -5.81 -1.82
N ALA A 55 16.89 -6.13 -1.15
CA ALA A 55 17.70 -5.13 -0.48
C ALA A 55 18.53 -4.34 -1.50
N GLY A 56 18.65 -3.02 -1.29
CA GLY A 56 19.55 -2.17 -2.07
C GLY A 56 21.03 -2.44 -1.72
N PRO A 57 21.98 -1.84 -2.46
CA PRO A 57 23.42 -2.13 -2.33
C PRO A 57 24.04 -1.77 -0.95
N GLU A 58 23.30 -1.07 -0.08
CA GLU A 58 23.70 -0.75 1.29
C GLU A 58 23.13 -1.72 2.33
N GLY A 59 22.27 -2.66 1.91
CA GLY A 59 21.73 -3.72 2.76
C GLY A 59 22.75 -4.83 2.91
N GLU A 60 23.23 -5.03 4.14
CA GLU A 60 24.11 -6.12 4.51
C GLU A 60 23.53 -7.46 4.04
N ASN A 61 24.43 -8.35 3.61
CA ASN A 61 24.15 -9.61 2.93
C ASN A 61 23.07 -10.47 3.60
N GLU A 62 21.80 -10.29 3.22
CA GLU A 62 20.76 -11.25 3.51
C GLU A 62 20.66 -12.20 2.32
N GLN A 63 21.29 -13.37 2.50
CA GLN A 63 21.16 -14.53 1.65
C GLN A 63 19.68 -14.71 1.27
N MET A 64 19.36 -14.50 0.00
CA MET A 64 18.06 -14.89 -0.55
C MET A 64 17.97 -16.42 -0.51
N ASN A 65 17.53 -16.99 0.62
CA ASN A 65 16.99 -18.35 0.63
C ASN A 65 15.58 -18.28 0.06
N LEU A 66 15.51 -18.36 -1.27
CA LEU A 66 14.30 -18.55 -2.06
C LEU A 66 13.72 -19.97 -1.91
N ASP A 67 13.74 -20.56 -0.71
CA ASP A 67 13.18 -21.90 -0.46
C ASP A 67 11.63 -21.90 -0.36
N LEU A 68 10.97 -20.85 -0.86
CA LEU A 68 9.51 -20.76 -0.98
C LEU A 68 9.04 -20.31 -2.38
N MET A 69 9.88 -20.49 -3.41
CA MET A 69 9.44 -20.50 -4.81
C MET A 69 9.70 -21.83 -5.53
N ASP A 70 9.36 -22.94 -4.89
CA ASP A 70 8.94 -24.14 -5.63
C ASP A 70 7.53 -23.95 -6.24
N ILE A 71 7.38 -22.90 -7.05
CA ILE A 71 6.24 -22.73 -7.95
C ILE A 71 6.53 -23.42 -9.30
N PRO A 72 6.65 -24.76 -9.34
CA PRO A 72 6.17 -25.52 -10.50
C PRO A 72 4.94 -26.41 -10.21
N PHE A 73 4.47 -26.54 -8.96
CA PHE A 73 3.43 -27.53 -8.64
C PHE A 73 1.98 -27.02 -8.57
N TYR A 74 1.74 -25.74 -8.26
CA TYR A 74 0.37 -25.23 -8.07
C TYR A 74 -0.34 -24.71 -9.33
N VAL A 75 0.40 -24.39 -10.40
CA VAL A 75 -0.22 -23.89 -11.65
C VAL A 75 -0.74 -25.04 -12.53
N THR A 76 -0.26 -26.27 -12.34
CA THR A 76 -0.57 -27.40 -13.23
C THR A 76 -1.92 -28.08 -12.97
N HIS A 77 -2.68 -27.68 -11.93
CA HIS A 77 -3.94 -28.34 -11.55
C HIS A 77 -5.19 -27.45 -11.61
N LEU A 78 -5.11 -26.20 -12.07
CA LEU A 78 -6.30 -25.43 -12.42
C LEU A 78 -6.75 -25.83 -13.83
N ARG A 79 -7.48 -26.95 -13.95
CA ARG A 79 -8.33 -27.20 -15.11
C ARG A 79 -9.60 -26.37 -14.97
N LEU A 80 -9.91 -25.59 -16.02
CA LEU A 80 -11.28 -25.17 -16.36
C LEU A 80 -12.13 -26.40 -16.70
#